data_AF-A0A9X2DSY0-F1
#
_entry.id   AF-A0A9X2DSY0-F1
#
_cell.length_a   1.000
_cell.length_b   1.000
_cell.length_c   1.000
_cell.angle_alpha   90.00
_cell.angle_beta   90.00
_cell.angle_gamma   90.00
#
_symmetry.space_group_name_H-M   'P 1'
#
loop_
_entity.id
_entity.type
_entity.pdbx_description
1 polymer ?
#
loop_
_entity_poly.entity_id
_entity_poly.type
_entity_poly.pdbx_seq_one_letter_code
_entity_poly.pdbx_strand_id
1 'polypeptide(L)' 'MISNEEMIIFIKEFYLLLNEYQKCEDEALKKQIHNDILFLSEIIEH' A
#
# COMPACT_ATOMS: atom_id res chain seq x y z
N MET A 1 -13.19 -0.30 -13.46
CA MET A 1 -13.66 0.52 -12.33
C MET A 1 -13.77 -0.42 -11.15
N ILE A 2 -13.06 -0.11 -10.07
CA ILE A 2 -13.13 -0.87 -8.82
C ILE A 2 -14.46 -0.52 -8.15
N SER A 3 -15.18 -1.50 -7.61
CA SER A 3 -16.42 -1.24 -6.87
C SER A 3 -16.13 -0.57 -5.53
N ASN A 4 -17.14 0.04 -4.91
CA ASN A 4 -16.96 0.63 -3.57
C ASN A 4 -16.54 -0.40 -2.52
N GLU A 5 -17.01 -1.65 -2.64
CA GLU A 5 -16.66 -2.74 -1.73
C GLU A 5 -15.20 -3.16 -1.92
N GLU A 6 -14.76 -3.28 -3.17
CA GLU A 6 -13.37 -3.56 -3.52
C GLU A 6 -12.44 -2.42 -3.09
N MET A 7 -12.89 -1.16 -3.17
CA MET A 7 -12.14 0.00 -2.70
C MET A 7 -11.93 -0.02 -1.18
N ILE A 8 -12.95 -0.42 -0.41
CA ILE A 8 -12.83 -0.57 1.05
C ILE A 8 -11.80 -1.66 1.40
N ILE A 9 -11.85 -2.79 0.70
CA ILE A 9 -10.88 -3.87 0.87
C ILE A 9 -9.47 -3.37 0.53
N PHE A 10 -9.32 -2.66 -0.58
CA PHE A 10 -8.05 -2.10 -1.02
C PHE A 10 -7.45 -1.16 0.03
N ILE A 11 -8.21 -0.20 0.54
CA ILE A 11 -7.76 0.74 1.58
C ILE A 11 -7.30 -0.02 2.83
N LYS A 12 -8.05 -1.04 3.25
CA LYS A 12 -7.70 -1.85 4.42
C LYS A 12 -6.36 -2.57 4.21
N GLU A 13 -6.18 -3.25 3.08
CA GLU A 13 -4.93 -3.97 2.77
C GLU A 13 -3.76 -3.00 2.59
N PHE A 14 -4.00 -1.80 2.06
CA PHE A 14 -3.00 -0.76 1.94
C PHE A 14 -2.49 -0.27 3.31
N TYR A 15 -3.38 -0.07 4.29
CA TYR A 15 -2.98 0.24 5.66
C TYR A 15 -2.17 -0.90 6.31
N LEU A 16 -2.50 -2.16 6.02
CA LEU A 16 -1.71 -3.29 6.49
C LEU A 16 -0.30 -3.27 5.89
N LEU A 17 -0.18 -2.99 4.59
CA LEU A 17 1.12 -2.85 3.92
C LEU A 17 1.97 -1.73 4.55
N LEU A 18 1.37 -0.57 4.86
CA LEU A 18 2.06 0.53 5.54
C LEU A 18 2.62 0.11 6.91
N ASN A 19 1.84 -0.66 7.68
CA ASN A 19 2.25 -1.16 8.99
C ASN A 19 3.41 -2.16 8.88
N GLU A 20 3.36 -3.06 7.90
CA GLU A 20 4.44 -4.03 7.68
C GLU A 20 5.71 -3.38 7.12
N TYR A 21 5.56 -2.37 6.25
CA TYR A 21 6.66 -1.53 5.77
C TYR A 21 7.43 -0.87 6.93
N GLN A 22 6.72 -0.34 7.93
CA GLN A 22 7.35 0.29 9.10
C GLN A 22 8.18 -0.69 9.94
N LYS A 23 7.79 -1.97 9.97
CA LYS A 23 8.50 -3.04 10.70
C LYS A 23 9.61 -3.70 9.89
N CYS A 24 9.71 -3.40 8.59
CA CYS A 24 10.71 -4.01 7.73
C CYS A 24 12.12 -3.48 8.06
N GLU A 25 13.02 -4.40 8.44
CA GLU A 25 14.44 -4.12 8.72
C GLU A 25 15.33 -4.36 7.49
N ASP A 26 14.85 -5.10 6.49
CA ASP A 26 15.56 -5.30 5.22
C ASP A 26 15.41 -4.05 4.34
N GLU A 27 16.47 -3.24 4.27
CA GLU A 27 16.47 -1.98 3.54
C GLU A 27 16.24 -2.13 2.02
N ALA A 28 16.66 -3.24 1.42
CA ALA A 28 16.47 -3.47 -0.01
C ALA A 28 14.99 -3.77 -0.31
N LEU A 29 14.38 -4.64 0.50
CA LEU A 29 12.96 -4.94 0.42
C LEU A 29 12.10 -3.73 0.79
N LYS A 30 12.49 -2.99 1.83
CA LYS A 30 11.83 -1.76 2.28
C LYS A 30 11.75 -0.72 1.16
N LYS A 31 12.83 -0.54 0.40
CA LYS A 31 12.83 0.36 -0.76
C LYS A 31 11.86 -0.08 -1.85
N GLN A 32 11.74 -1.37 -2.13
CA GLN A 32 10.76 -1.88 -3.10
C GLN A 32 9.33 -1.62 -2.62
N ILE A 33 9.04 -1.97 -1.37
CA ILE A 33 7.73 -1.74 -0.75
C ILE A 33 7.37 -0.23 -0.74
N HIS A 34 8.34 0.66 -0.49
CA HIS A 34 8.11 2.10 -0.54
C HIS A 34 7.66 2.59 -1.92
N ASN A 35 8.29 2.11 -2.99
CA ASN A 35 7.89 2.47 -4.35
C ASN A 35 6.50 1.93 -4.69
N ASP A 36 6.18 0.73 -4.24
CA ASP A 36 4.84 0.15 -4.40
C ASP A 36 3.79 0.96 -3.63
N ILE A 37 4.10 1.40 -2.41
CA ILE A 37 3.23 2.28 -1.61
C ILE A 37 2.95 3.58 -2.36
N LEU A 38 3.98 4.22 -2.93
CA LEU A 38 3.81 5.46 -3.70
C LEU A 38 2.88 5.24 -4.89
N PHE A 39 3.14 4.20 -5.70
CA PHE A 39 2.31 3.86 -6.85
C PHE A 39 0.85 3.58 -6.46
N LEU A 40 0.64 2.82 -5.39
CA LEU A 40 -0.70 2.48 -4.91
C LEU A 40 -1.44 3.68 -4.30
N SER A 41 -0.71 4.65 -3.72
CA SER A 41 -1.32 5.86 -3.16
C SER A 41 -1.96 6.75 -4.22
N GLU A 42 -1.42 6.77 -5.45
CA GLU A 42 -1.99 7.49 -6.58
C GLU A 42 -3.38 6.96 -6.99
N ILE A 43 -3.68 5.70 -6.64
CA ILE A 43 -4.98 5.08 -6.92
C ILE A 43 -6.05 5.53 -5.90
N ILE A 44 -5.65 5.97 -4.71
CA ILE A 44 -6.57 6.41 -3.65
C ILE A 44 -6.96 7.89 -3.82
N GLU A 45 -6.07 8.70 -4.40
CA GLU A 45 -6.32 10.14 -4.62
C GLU A 45 -7.13 10.44 -5.90
N HIS A 46 -7.51 9.43 -6.68
CA HIS A 46 -8.29 9.53 -7.93
C HIS A 46 -9.63 8.77 -7.88
#